data_AF-A0A2N8MP72-F1
#
_entry.id   AF-A0A2N8MP72-F1
#
_cell.length_a   1.000
_cell.length_b   1.000
_cell.length_c   1.000
_cell.angle_alpha   90.00
_cell.angle_beta   90.00
_cell.angle_gamma   90.00
#
_symmetry.space_group_name_H-M   'P 1'
#
loop_
_entity.id
_entity.type
_entity.pdbx_description
1 polymer ?
#
loop_
_entity_poly.entity_id
_entity_poly.type
_entity_poly.pdbx_seq_one_letter_code
_entity_poly.pdbx_strand_id
1 'polypeptide(L)'
;MPGGRLTQEDRRLIASWLKDGLGYAEIARRLGRPTSTISREVSRNSGRSGYRAEEASRVTGERARRRKPLPRAVPVVQNGYGRDPAAVRLFETEFAEMIVATGLPRMTARVLACLAVSDDGVLSAAELARRLQVSPASISNAVAYLEAQAMLKRERDGRREQYVIDEEMPQRVWAESVRANREWVKIARQGAEVLGTSTPAGARMDDLSRFHARINEIMLDDRVAVFAADAVTVLAALLHAGRPLALESLSAALGWPPEQVAAAVRVAVEHPHVAGPVTVVVEDGTYRAVALTERLTAAQLAALG
;
A
#
# COMPACT_ATOMS: atom_id res chain seq x y z
N MET A 1 -3.16 37.72 6.30
CA MET A 1 -2.01 37.36 7.18
C MET A 1 -0.71 37.79 6.51
N PRO A 2 -0.04 38.87 6.92
CA PRO A 2 1.20 39.30 6.27
C PRO A 2 2.37 38.43 6.78
N GLY A 3 2.48 37.21 6.24
CA GLY A 3 3.51 36.22 6.60
C GLY A 3 4.62 36.11 5.55
N GLY A 4 5.13 37.25 5.06
CA GLY A 4 6.28 37.29 4.15
C GLY A 4 7.61 36.97 4.86
N ARG A 5 8.64 36.62 4.09
CA ARG A 5 10.02 36.51 4.62
C ARG A 5 10.44 37.89 5.15
N LEU A 6 11.16 37.92 6.27
CA LEU A 6 11.77 39.17 6.76
C LEU A 6 12.66 39.76 5.66
N THR A 7 12.52 41.05 5.39
CA THR A 7 13.34 41.79 4.42
C THR A 7 14.71 42.11 5.02
N GLN A 8 15.63 42.66 4.23
CA GLN A 8 16.91 43.18 4.77
C GLN A 8 16.65 44.35 5.73
N GLU A 9 15.67 45.20 5.40
CA GLU A 9 15.24 46.32 6.23
C GLU A 9 14.64 45.86 7.56
N ASP A 10 13.74 44.86 7.54
CA ASP A 10 13.18 44.25 8.76
C ASP A 10 14.31 43.79 9.70
N ARG A 11 15.36 43.15 9.15
CA ARG A 11 16.50 42.67 9.95
C ARG A 11 17.34 43.79 10.53
N ARG A 12 17.53 44.89 9.81
CA ARG A 12 18.24 46.07 10.34
C ARG A 12 17.46 46.70 11.50
N LEU A 13 16.14 46.79 11.38
CA LEU A 13 15.26 47.29 12.45
C LEU A 13 15.30 46.38 13.69
N ILE A 14 15.28 45.05 13.51
CA ILE A 14 15.46 44.08 14.60
C ILE A 14 16.80 44.35 15.31
N ALA A 15 17.90 44.53 14.58
CA ALA A 15 19.21 44.79 15.19
C ALA A 15 19.26 46.11 15.97
N SER A 16 18.68 47.19 15.42
CA SER A 16 18.60 48.49 16.11
C SER A 16 17.79 48.35 17.40
N TRP A 17 16.58 47.80 17.34
CA TRP A 17 15.70 47.73 18.50
C TRP A 17 16.19 46.76 19.57
N LEU A 18 16.92 45.70 19.21
CA LEU A 18 17.60 44.86 20.20
C LEU A 18 18.72 45.63 20.92
N LYS A 19 19.44 46.51 20.23
CA LYS A 19 20.44 47.38 20.83
C LYS A 19 19.80 48.43 21.76
N ASP A 20 18.60 48.87 21.41
CA ASP A 20 17.77 49.77 22.23
C ASP A 20 17.06 49.04 23.40
N GLY A 21 17.29 47.73 23.57
CA GLY A 21 16.78 46.94 24.68
C GLY A 21 15.34 46.44 24.54
N LEU A 22 14.74 46.50 23.35
CA LEU A 22 13.36 46.05 23.14
C LEU A 22 13.26 44.52 23.16
N GLY A 23 12.19 44.01 23.79
CA GLY A 23 11.86 42.59 23.77
C GLY A 23 11.28 42.10 22.43
N TYR A 24 11.37 40.79 22.18
CA TYR A 24 10.93 40.19 20.91
C TYR A 24 9.45 40.40 20.57
N ALA A 25 8.57 40.44 21.57
CA ALA A 25 7.14 40.68 21.36
C ALA A 25 6.87 42.11 20.87
N GLU A 26 7.64 43.09 21.35
CA GLU A 26 7.50 44.48 20.93
C GLU A 26 7.99 44.68 19.49
N ILE A 27 9.16 44.12 19.17
CA ILE A 27 9.72 44.11 17.81
C ILE A 27 8.74 43.44 16.83
N ALA A 28 8.12 42.35 17.24
CA ALA A 28 7.14 41.62 16.43
C ALA A 28 5.89 42.47 16.13
N ARG A 29 5.34 43.18 17.13
CA ARG A 29 4.21 44.10 16.92
C ARG A 29 4.56 45.22 15.94
N ARG A 30 5.74 45.85 16.09
CA ARG A 30 6.19 46.95 15.23
C ARG A 30 6.38 46.55 13.77
N LEU A 31 6.83 45.32 13.52
CA LEU A 31 6.98 44.79 12.15
C LEU A 31 5.72 44.12 11.61
N GLY A 32 4.64 44.02 12.39
CA GLY A 32 3.45 43.27 12.00
C GLY A 32 3.74 41.78 11.75
N ARG A 33 4.64 41.18 12.54
CA ARG A 33 5.07 39.77 12.41
C ARG A 33 4.73 38.96 13.66
N PRO A 34 4.58 37.63 13.56
CA PRO A 34 4.50 36.78 14.74
C PRO A 34 5.77 36.84 15.60
N THR A 35 5.61 36.84 16.93
CA THR A 35 6.74 36.82 17.89
C THR A 35 7.68 35.64 17.67
N SER A 36 7.13 34.49 17.27
CA SER A 36 7.91 33.30 16.91
C SER A 36 8.84 33.52 15.72
N THR A 37 8.49 34.42 14.79
CA THR A 37 9.34 34.76 13.64
C THR A 37 10.57 35.53 14.10
N ILE A 38 10.39 36.53 14.97
CA ILE A 38 11.50 37.33 15.52
C ILE A 38 12.39 36.47 16.41
N SER A 39 11.80 35.69 17.33
CA SER A 39 12.55 34.80 18.22
C SER A 39 13.41 33.78 17.43
N ARG A 40 12.83 33.10 16.43
CA ARG A 40 13.55 32.13 15.60
C ARG A 40 14.59 32.79 14.70
N GLU A 41 14.35 34.00 14.23
CA GLU A 41 15.33 34.76 13.44
C GLU A 41 16.54 35.15 14.31
N VAL A 42 16.29 35.74 15.48
CA VAL A 42 17.34 36.20 16.40
C VAL A 42 18.13 35.00 16.93
N SER A 43 17.46 33.93 17.37
CA SER A 43 18.13 32.72 17.85
C SER A 43 19.06 32.09 16.81
N ARG A 44 18.67 32.08 15.52
CA ARG A 44 19.49 31.47 14.46
C ARG A 44 20.65 32.32 13.98
N ASN A 45 20.59 33.64 14.15
CA ASN A 45 21.59 34.56 13.60
C ASN A 45 22.25 35.45 14.67
N SER A 46 22.14 35.08 15.94
CA SER A 46 22.90 35.70 17.03
C SER A 46 24.23 34.98 17.22
N GLY A 47 25.31 35.76 17.32
CA GLY A 47 26.64 35.25 17.65
C GLY A 47 27.13 35.82 18.97
N ARG A 48 28.44 35.64 19.24
CA ARG A 48 29.11 36.11 20.46
C ARG A 48 28.99 37.63 20.70
N SER A 49 28.69 38.40 19.64
CA SER A 49 28.53 39.86 19.66
C SER A 49 27.07 40.33 19.50
N GLY A 50 26.08 39.44 19.66
CA GLY A 50 24.66 39.73 19.45
C GLY A 50 24.15 39.40 18.04
N TYR A 51 22.95 39.88 17.71
CA TYR A 51 22.25 39.61 16.46
C TYR A 51 22.91 40.29 15.24
N ARG A 52 23.14 39.53 14.16
CA ARG A 52 23.86 39.99 12.96
C ARG A 52 22.96 40.10 11.73
N ALA A 53 22.33 41.27 11.55
CA ALA A 53 21.35 41.52 10.48
C ALA A 53 21.90 41.35 9.05
N GLU A 54 23.12 41.82 8.78
CA GLU A 54 23.71 41.76 7.43
C GLU A 54 24.14 40.33 7.08
N GLU A 55 24.65 39.56 8.04
CA GLU A 55 24.99 38.16 7.84
C GLU A 55 23.73 37.31 7.60
N ALA A 56 22.67 37.55 8.39
CA ALA A 56 21.36 36.91 8.20
C ALA A 56 20.76 37.21 6.81
N SER A 57 20.89 38.46 6.35
CA SER A 57 20.43 38.88 5.02
C SER A 57 21.25 38.23 3.91
N ARG A 58 22.59 38.17 4.06
CA ARG A 58 23.50 37.52 3.12
C ARG A 58 23.21 36.02 3.00
N VAL A 59 23.09 35.30 4.11
CA VAL A 59 22.78 33.85 4.13
C VAL A 59 21.41 33.58 3.51
N THR A 60 20.41 34.42 3.79
CA THR A 60 19.09 34.31 3.15
C THR A 60 19.17 34.58 1.64
N GLY A 61 19.95 35.59 1.24
CA GLY A 61 20.21 35.94 -0.15
C GLY A 61 20.96 34.85 -0.91
N GLU A 62 21.98 34.25 -0.33
CA GLU A 62 22.73 33.12 -0.89
C GLU A 62 21.83 31.89 -1.10
N ARG A 63 20.92 31.62 -0.15
CA ARG A 63 19.92 30.55 -0.30
C ARG A 63 18.88 30.83 -1.37
N ALA A 64 18.49 32.10 -1.55
CA ALA A 64 17.58 32.51 -2.61
C ALA A 64 18.27 32.53 -4.00
N ARG A 65 19.57 32.87 -4.04
CA ARG A 65 20.41 32.89 -5.25
C ARG A 65 20.91 31.51 -5.66
N ARG A 66 20.96 30.53 -4.74
CA ARG A 66 21.08 29.13 -5.13
C ARG A 66 19.87 28.80 -6.02
N ARG A 67 20.14 28.70 -7.32
CA ARG A 67 19.18 28.28 -8.35
C ARG A 67 18.33 27.13 -7.80
N LYS A 68 17.01 27.21 -8.01
CA LYS A 68 16.16 26.01 -7.97
C LYS A 68 16.91 24.95 -8.78
N PRO A 69 17.24 23.78 -8.20
CA PRO A 69 17.93 22.75 -8.97
C PRO A 69 17.14 22.55 -10.26
N LEU A 70 17.82 22.63 -11.41
CA LEU A 70 17.25 22.11 -12.65
C LEU A 70 16.72 20.71 -12.33
N PRO A 71 15.54 20.29 -12.84
CA PRO A 71 15.08 18.92 -12.66
C PRO A 71 16.25 18.03 -13.05
N ARG A 72 16.82 17.32 -12.08
CA ARG A 72 17.97 16.47 -12.34
C ARG A 72 17.44 15.43 -13.31
N ALA A 73 18.00 15.37 -14.53
CA ALA A 73 17.59 14.37 -15.51
C ALA A 73 17.47 13.03 -14.78
N VAL A 74 16.25 12.46 -14.77
CA VAL A 74 15.99 11.18 -14.12
C VAL A 74 16.95 10.20 -14.78
N PRO A 75 17.84 9.54 -14.02
CA PRO A 75 18.76 8.59 -14.62
C PRO A 75 17.95 7.56 -15.40
N VAL A 76 18.21 7.45 -16.70
CA VAL A 76 17.67 6.35 -17.49
C VAL A 76 18.36 5.09 -16.99
N VAL A 77 17.58 4.21 -16.36
CA VAL A 77 18.06 2.90 -15.93
C VAL A 77 18.22 2.07 -17.20
N GLN A 78 19.44 2.03 -17.75
CA GLN A 78 19.79 1.19 -18.89
C GLN A 78 20.33 -0.13 -18.36
N ASN A 79 19.48 -1.13 -18.25
CA ASN A 79 19.88 -2.45 -17.77
C ASN A 79 20.30 -3.39 -18.91
N GLY A 80 20.71 -2.84 -20.06
CA GLY A 80 21.25 -3.61 -21.18
C GLY A 80 20.22 -4.41 -22.01
N TYR A 81 18.98 -4.50 -21.57
CA TYR A 81 17.91 -5.28 -22.24
C TYR A 81 17.28 -4.62 -23.47
N GLY A 82 17.86 -3.53 -24.00
CA GLY A 82 17.38 -2.87 -25.23
C GLY A 82 15.98 -2.24 -25.15
N ARG A 83 15.40 -2.09 -23.94
CA ARG A 83 14.06 -1.51 -23.73
C ARG A 83 14.06 0.00 -23.98
N ASP A 84 13.00 0.52 -24.60
CA ASP A 84 12.83 1.97 -24.73
C ASP A 84 12.65 2.63 -23.35
N PRO A 85 13.58 3.52 -22.95
CA PRO A 85 13.48 4.24 -21.69
C PRO A 85 12.18 5.04 -21.50
N ALA A 86 11.60 5.57 -22.59
CA ALA A 86 10.38 6.35 -22.51
C ALA A 86 9.17 5.45 -22.23
N ALA A 87 9.06 4.32 -22.93
CA ALA A 87 8.04 3.30 -22.66
C ALA A 87 8.07 2.78 -21.22
N VAL A 88 9.26 2.49 -20.66
CA VAL A 88 9.39 2.02 -19.27
C VAL A 88 8.90 3.07 -18.26
N ARG A 89 9.23 4.35 -18.48
CA ARG A 89 8.76 5.45 -17.61
C ARG A 89 7.26 5.67 -17.69
N LEU A 90 6.69 5.51 -18.89
CA LEU A 90 5.24 5.58 -19.09
C LEU A 90 4.56 4.45 -18.31
N PHE A 91 5.02 3.21 -18.49
CA PHE A 91 4.50 2.06 -17.77
C PHE A 91 4.65 2.19 -16.25
N GLU A 92 5.79 2.65 -15.73
CA GLU A 92 5.98 2.91 -14.29
C GLU A 92 4.93 3.90 -13.77
N THR A 93 4.60 4.92 -14.56
CA THR A 93 3.58 5.92 -14.21
C THR A 93 2.17 5.33 -14.22
N GLU A 94 1.80 4.61 -15.27
CA GLU A 94 0.49 3.95 -15.40
C GLU A 94 0.29 2.89 -14.31
N PHE A 95 1.34 2.11 -14.01
CA PHE A 95 1.31 1.12 -12.94
C PHE A 95 1.14 1.78 -11.57
N ALA A 96 1.85 2.87 -11.29
CA ALA A 96 1.65 3.63 -10.07
C ALA A 96 0.23 4.22 -9.97
N GLU A 97 -0.36 4.68 -11.07
CA GLU A 97 -1.73 5.20 -11.10
C GLU A 97 -2.78 4.12 -10.86
N MET A 98 -2.58 2.92 -11.42
CA MET A 98 -3.41 1.75 -11.12
C MET A 98 -3.35 1.42 -9.62
N ILE A 99 -2.16 1.38 -9.02
CA ILE A 99 -1.99 1.12 -7.58
C ILE A 99 -2.65 2.21 -6.72
N VAL A 100 -2.64 3.47 -7.16
CA VAL A 100 -3.38 4.53 -6.46
C VAL A 100 -4.89 4.28 -6.50
N ALA A 101 -5.40 3.79 -7.64
CA ALA A 101 -6.83 3.48 -7.78
C ALA A 101 -7.29 2.34 -6.85
N THR A 102 -6.39 1.48 -6.38
CA THR A 102 -6.70 0.43 -5.38
C THR A 102 -6.69 0.93 -3.94
N GLY A 103 -6.30 2.19 -3.70
CA GLY A 103 -6.38 2.86 -2.39
C GLY A 103 -5.04 3.18 -1.74
N LEU A 104 -3.90 2.86 -2.37
CA LEU A 104 -2.59 3.21 -1.81
C LEU A 104 -2.30 4.73 -1.94
N PRO A 105 -1.63 5.34 -0.96
CA PRO A 105 -1.18 6.73 -1.08
C PRO A 105 -0.26 6.92 -2.28
N ARG A 106 -0.38 8.04 -2.99
CA ARG A 106 0.35 8.31 -4.24
C ARG A 106 1.86 8.09 -4.15
N MET A 107 2.50 8.51 -3.06
CA MET A 107 3.95 8.30 -2.89
C MET A 107 4.33 6.85 -2.61
N THR A 108 3.50 6.13 -1.86
CA THR A 108 3.65 4.69 -1.61
C THR A 108 3.57 3.91 -2.91
N ALA A 109 2.55 4.19 -3.73
CA ALA A 109 2.36 3.57 -5.04
C ALA A 109 3.56 3.82 -5.97
N ARG A 110 4.07 5.05 -6.01
CA ARG A 110 5.26 5.40 -6.80
C ARG A 110 6.53 4.70 -6.34
N VAL A 111 6.72 4.52 -5.03
CA VAL A 111 7.87 3.76 -4.50
C VAL A 111 7.77 2.29 -4.89
N LEU A 112 6.60 1.68 -4.73
CA LEU A 112 6.34 0.30 -5.12
C LEU A 112 6.56 0.07 -6.62
N ALA A 113 6.01 0.93 -7.48
CA ALA A 113 6.19 0.85 -8.93
C ALA A 113 7.66 1.02 -9.33
N CYS A 114 8.38 1.99 -8.74
CA CYS A 114 9.79 2.22 -9.02
C CYS A 114 10.69 1.04 -8.63
N LEU A 115 10.37 0.33 -7.53
CA LEU A 115 11.07 -0.90 -7.14
C LEU A 115 10.73 -2.05 -8.07
N ALA A 116 9.43 -2.28 -8.35
CA ALA A 116 8.95 -3.40 -9.16
C ALA A 116 9.44 -3.36 -10.61
N VAL A 117 9.67 -2.16 -11.16
CA VAL A 117 10.19 -1.97 -12.53
C VAL A 117 11.74 -1.96 -12.56
N SER A 118 12.41 -1.96 -11.40
CA SER A 118 13.87 -2.15 -11.33
C SER A 118 14.22 -3.61 -11.57
N ASP A 119 15.18 -3.91 -12.47
CA ASP A 119 15.50 -5.30 -12.83
C ASP A 119 16.06 -6.13 -11.66
N ASP A 120 16.72 -5.50 -10.69
CA ASP A 120 17.20 -6.15 -9.47
C ASP A 120 16.20 -6.12 -8.32
N GLY A 121 15.09 -5.38 -8.45
CA GLY A 121 14.12 -5.16 -7.37
C GLY A 121 14.69 -4.47 -6.13
N VAL A 122 15.90 -3.90 -6.20
CA VAL A 122 16.67 -3.41 -5.04
C VAL A 122 17.01 -1.94 -5.22
N LEU A 123 16.55 -1.08 -4.33
CA LEU A 123 16.91 0.35 -4.35
C LEU A 123 17.16 0.91 -2.95
N SER A 124 18.19 1.73 -2.82
CA SER A 124 18.41 2.53 -1.61
C SER A 124 17.47 3.74 -1.53
N ALA A 125 17.31 4.31 -0.32
CA ALA A 125 16.55 5.55 -0.13
C ALA A 125 17.06 6.70 -1.02
N ALA A 126 18.37 6.77 -1.25
CA ALA A 126 18.97 7.79 -2.11
C ALA A 126 18.63 7.58 -3.59
N GLU A 127 18.53 6.33 -4.04
CA GLU A 127 18.13 5.99 -5.41
C GLU A 127 16.66 6.27 -5.65
N LEU A 128 15.79 5.88 -4.73
CA LEU A 128 14.37 6.19 -4.76
C LEU A 128 14.13 7.71 -4.78
N ALA A 129 14.78 8.47 -3.91
CA ALA A 129 14.67 9.93 -3.88
C ALA A 129 15.11 10.57 -5.21
N ARG A 130 16.18 10.05 -5.84
CA ARG A 130 16.66 10.51 -7.14
C ARG A 130 15.71 10.14 -8.29
N ARG A 131 15.25 8.89 -8.37
CA ARG A 131 14.35 8.42 -9.44
C ARG A 131 13.01 9.15 -9.37
N LEU A 132 12.44 9.25 -8.17
CA LEU A 132 11.12 9.85 -7.96
C LEU A 132 11.15 11.39 -7.87
N GLN A 133 12.33 12.00 -7.83
CA GLN A 133 12.55 13.46 -7.70
C GLN A 133 11.87 14.04 -6.44
N VAL A 134 12.03 13.36 -5.31
CA VAL A 134 11.46 13.75 -4.01
C VAL A 134 12.53 13.85 -2.93
N SER A 135 12.17 14.40 -1.77
CA SER A 135 13.07 14.45 -0.62
C SER A 135 13.24 13.06 0.01
N PRO A 136 14.39 12.74 0.63
CA PRO A 136 14.56 11.48 1.36
C PRO A 136 13.51 11.25 2.45
N ALA A 137 13.06 12.31 3.13
CA ALA A 137 12.00 12.22 4.14
C ALA A 137 10.65 11.76 3.54
N SER A 138 10.39 12.07 2.27
CA SER A 138 9.18 11.60 1.56
C SER A 138 9.23 10.10 1.26
N ILE A 139 10.42 9.50 1.22
CA ILE A 139 10.61 8.06 1.02
C ILE A 139 10.33 7.30 2.31
N SER A 140 10.76 7.81 3.46
CA SER A 140 10.69 7.10 4.74
C SER A 140 9.27 6.67 5.11
N ASN A 141 8.27 7.53 4.96
CA ASN A 141 6.87 7.17 5.28
C ASN A 141 6.29 6.15 4.28
N ALA A 142 6.64 6.28 3.00
CA ALA A 142 6.19 5.35 1.97
C ALA A 142 6.78 3.95 2.20
N VAL A 143 8.08 3.88 2.52
CA VAL A 143 8.77 2.64 2.88
C VAL A 143 8.19 2.04 4.14
N ALA A 144 8.00 2.83 5.20
CA ALA A 144 7.43 2.33 6.45
C ALA A 144 6.03 1.73 6.24
N TYR A 145 5.21 2.33 5.38
CA TYR A 145 3.92 1.77 5.01
C TYR A 145 4.06 0.44 4.25
N LEU A 146 4.90 0.40 3.20
CA LEU A 146 5.09 -0.82 2.40
C LEU A 146 5.68 -1.98 3.21
N GLU A 147 6.60 -1.68 4.13
CA GLU A 147 7.17 -2.63 5.07
C GLU A 147 6.12 -3.15 6.05
N ALA A 148 5.24 -2.28 6.56
CA ALA A 148 4.11 -2.68 7.41
C ALA A 148 3.06 -3.52 6.68
N GLN A 149 2.96 -3.40 5.35
CA GLN A 149 2.12 -4.26 4.50
C GLN A 149 2.89 -5.45 3.92
N ALA A 150 4.13 -5.67 4.36
CA ALA A 150 5.03 -6.74 3.91
C ALA A 150 5.34 -6.77 2.39
N MET A 151 5.05 -5.66 1.69
CA MET A 151 5.24 -5.50 0.23
C MET A 151 6.71 -5.25 -0.16
N LEU A 152 7.57 -4.96 0.82
CA LEU A 152 9.02 -4.91 0.65
C LEU A 152 9.68 -5.34 1.95
N LYS A 153 10.99 -5.63 1.88
CA LYS A 153 11.84 -5.79 3.05
C LYS A 153 12.99 -4.79 3.03
N ARG A 154 13.54 -4.53 4.22
CA ARG A 154 14.72 -3.69 4.40
C ARG A 154 15.94 -4.57 4.66
N GLU A 155 16.95 -4.42 3.82
CA GLU A 155 18.23 -5.10 3.98
C GLU A 155 19.35 -4.10 4.23
N ARG A 156 20.46 -4.58 4.80
CA ARG A 156 21.67 -3.79 5.02
C ARG A 156 22.77 -4.29 4.11
N ASP A 157 23.24 -3.40 3.25
CA ASP A 157 24.50 -3.55 2.53
C ASP A 157 25.55 -2.66 3.22
N GLY A 158 26.31 -3.27 4.13
CA GLY A 158 27.25 -2.58 5.01
C GLY A 158 26.58 -1.51 5.89
N ARG A 159 26.79 -0.23 5.55
CA ARG A 159 26.21 0.93 6.27
C ARG A 159 24.96 1.51 5.60
N ARG A 160 24.55 1.00 4.43
CA ARG A 160 23.43 1.55 3.65
C ARG A 160 22.22 0.64 3.75
N GLU A 161 21.05 1.25 3.91
CA GLU A 161 19.77 0.54 3.81
C GLU A 161 19.38 0.39 2.34
N GLN A 162 18.95 -0.82 1.98
CA GLN A 162 18.37 -1.17 0.70
C GLN A 162 16.94 -1.67 0.93
N TYR A 163 16.04 -1.34 -0.01
CA TYR A 163 14.68 -1.82 -0.02
C TYR A 163 14.52 -2.81 -1.17
N VAL A 164 13.93 -3.96 -0.88
CA VAL A 164 13.92 -5.11 -1.77
C VAL A 164 12.49 -5.60 -1.98
N ILE A 165 12.12 -5.77 -3.24
CA ILE A 165 11.00 -6.62 -3.67
C ILE A 165 11.62 -7.89 -4.24
N ASP A 166 11.36 -9.01 -3.59
CA ASP A 166 11.85 -10.33 -3.96
C ASP A 166 10.68 -11.25 -4.35
N GLU A 167 11.03 -12.46 -4.80
CA GLU A 167 10.07 -13.49 -5.21
C GLU A 167 9.17 -13.97 -4.07
N GLU A 168 9.58 -13.78 -2.81
CA GLU A 168 8.83 -14.13 -1.60
C GLU A 168 7.81 -13.05 -1.17
N MET A 169 7.81 -11.89 -1.83
CA MET A 169 6.92 -10.78 -1.49
C MET A 169 5.44 -11.19 -1.49
N PRO A 170 4.88 -11.89 -2.50
CA PRO A 170 3.48 -12.30 -2.49
C PRO A 170 3.09 -13.14 -1.26
N GLN A 171 3.96 -14.06 -0.84
CA GLN A 171 3.74 -14.93 0.32
C GLN A 171 3.73 -14.12 1.62
N ARG A 172 4.64 -13.15 1.76
CA ARG A 172 4.66 -12.26 2.93
C ARG A 172 3.44 -11.35 2.99
N VAL A 173 3.04 -10.76 1.86
CA VAL A 173 1.82 -9.95 1.76
C VAL A 173 0.58 -10.78 2.11
N TRP A 174 0.52 -12.03 1.64
CA TRP A 174 -0.56 -12.95 1.99
C TRP A 174 -0.61 -13.22 3.50
N ALA A 175 0.52 -13.57 4.10
CA ALA A 175 0.61 -13.84 5.54
C ALA A 175 0.22 -12.61 6.39
N GLU A 176 0.65 -11.41 6.00
CA GLU A 176 0.25 -10.17 6.68
C GLU A 176 -1.24 -9.87 6.46
N SER A 177 -1.79 -10.15 5.29
CA SER A 177 -3.23 -9.99 5.01
C SER A 177 -4.07 -10.93 5.89
N VAL A 178 -3.66 -12.19 6.04
CA VAL A 178 -4.28 -13.15 6.99
C VAL A 178 -4.24 -12.60 8.41
N ARG A 179 -3.10 -12.06 8.83
CA ARG A 179 -2.93 -11.49 10.18
C ARG A 179 -3.82 -10.28 10.39
N ALA A 180 -3.85 -9.34 9.44
CA ALA A 180 -4.70 -8.15 9.51
C ALA A 180 -6.19 -8.52 9.55
N ASN A 181 -6.60 -9.51 8.75
CA ASN A 181 -7.96 -10.01 8.73
C ASN A 181 -8.36 -10.69 10.06
N ARG A 182 -7.44 -11.39 10.75
CA ARG A 182 -7.69 -11.88 12.13
C ARG A 182 -7.93 -10.76 13.14
N GLU A 183 -7.20 -9.65 13.06
CA GLU A 183 -7.44 -8.52 13.95
C GLU A 183 -8.79 -7.86 13.70
N TRP A 184 -9.27 -7.81 12.44
CA TRP A 184 -10.65 -7.40 12.14
C TRP A 184 -11.68 -8.28 12.86
N VAL A 185 -11.54 -9.61 12.80
CA VAL A 185 -12.44 -10.54 13.50
C VAL A 185 -12.49 -10.24 14.99
N LYS A 186 -11.31 -10.09 15.61
CA LYS A 186 -11.15 -9.85 17.05
C LYS A 186 -11.77 -8.52 17.48
N ILE A 187 -11.42 -7.41 16.81
CA ILE A 187 -11.93 -6.08 17.16
C ILE A 187 -13.43 -5.98 16.90
N ALA A 188 -13.93 -6.53 15.79
CA ALA A 188 -15.36 -6.52 15.50
C ALA A 188 -16.16 -7.33 16.54
N ARG A 189 -15.65 -8.49 16.97
CA ARG A 189 -16.28 -9.27 18.06
C ARG A 189 -16.34 -8.49 19.37
N GLN A 190 -15.23 -7.88 19.77
CA GLN A 190 -15.18 -7.02 20.95
C GLN A 190 -16.17 -5.84 20.81
N GLY A 191 -16.27 -5.24 19.62
CA GLY A 191 -17.23 -4.18 19.33
C GLY A 191 -18.68 -4.65 19.50
N ALA A 192 -19.01 -5.86 19.06
CA ALA A 192 -20.34 -6.44 19.23
C ALA A 192 -20.71 -6.63 20.71
N GLU A 193 -19.75 -7.06 21.53
CA GLU A 193 -19.92 -7.22 22.98
C GLU A 193 -20.12 -5.86 23.68
N VAL A 194 -19.26 -4.87 23.39
CA VAL A 194 -19.31 -3.54 23.99
C VAL A 194 -20.61 -2.79 23.63
N LEU A 195 -21.06 -2.93 22.38
CA LEU A 195 -22.26 -2.27 21.88
C LEU A 195 -23.55 -3.04 22.19
N GLY A 196 -23.44 -4.26 22.70
CA GLY A 196 -24.55 -5.19 22.94
C GLY A 196 -25.08 -5.80 21.63
N THR A 197 -25.04 -7.13 21.54
CA THR A 197 -25.41 -7.90 20.33
C THR A 197 -26.88 -7.76 19.92
N SER A 198 -27.75 -7.35 20.85
CA SER A 198 -29.16 -7.05 20.57
C SER A 198 -29.40 -5.66 19.99
N THR A 199 -28.38 -4.78 19.96
CA THR A 199 -28.50 -3.45 19.36
C THR A 199 -28.18 -3.49 17.87
N PRO A 200 -28.73 -2.58 17.05
CA PRO A 200 -28.37 -2.51 15.63
C PRO A 200 -26.89 -2.27 15.37
N ALA A 201 -26.18 -1.59 16.29
CA ALA A 201 -24.75 -1.35 16.16
C ALA A 201 -23.93 -2.59 16.49
N GLY A 202 -24.31 -3.33 17.54
CA GLY A 202 -23.68 -4.60 17.89
C GLY A 202 -23.91 -5.68 16.82
N ALA A 203 -25.12 -5.75 16.25
CA ALA A 203 -25.42 -6.66 15.14
C ALA A 203 -24.53 -6.42 13.91
N ARG A 204 -24.30 -5.15 13.51
CA ARG A 204 -23.37 -4.84 12.41
C ARG A 204 -21.94 -5.28 12.70
N MET A 205 -21.49 -5.17 13.96
CA MET A 205 -20.15 -5.61 14.35
C MET A 205 -20.04 -7.13 14.38
N ASP A 206 -21.09 -7.84 14.81
CA ASP A 206 -21.18 -9.29 14.76
C ASP A 206 -21.12 -9.80 13.30
N ASP A 207 -21.90 -9.17 12.40
CA ASP A 207 -21.86 -9.46 10.96
C ASP A 207 -20.47 -9.23 10.36
N LEU A 208 -19.82 -8.11 10.70
CA LEU A 208 -18.47 -7.79 10.25
C LEU A 208 -17.45 -8.83 10.73
N SER A 209 -17.57 -9.28 11.98
CA SER A 209 -16.72 -10.32 12.57
C SER A 209 -16.92 -11.66 11.85
N ARG A 210 -18.17 -12.08 11.62
CA ARG A 210 -18.49 -13.31 10.88
C ARG A 210 -17.96 -13.27 9.45
N PHE A 211 -18.13 -12.15 8.74
CA PHE A 211 -17.62 -11.99 7.39
C PHE A 211 -16.10 -12.15 7.34
N HIS A 212 -15.36 -11.41 8.17
CA HIS A 212 -13.89 -11.52 8.20
C HIS A 212 -13.43 -12.90 8.68
N ALA A 213 -14.15 -13.56 9.58
CA ALA A 213 -13.82 -14.91 10.03
C ALA A 213 -13.90 -15.89 8.86
N ARG A 214 -14.94 -15.78 8.02
CA ARG A 214 -15.07 -16.59 6.82
C ARG A 214 -13.96 -16.31 5.81
N ILE A 215 -13.64 -15.03 5.57
CA ILE A 215 -12.49 -14.66 4.72
C ILE A 215 -11.19 -15.27 5.28
N ASN A 216 -11.02 -15.27 6.60
CA ASN A 216 -9.82 -15.80 7.23
C ASN A 216 -9.67 -17.31 7.03
N GLU A 217 -10.77 -18.06 7.12
CA GLU A 217 -10.80 -19.50 6.84
C GLU A 217 -10.37 -19.78 5.40
N ILE A 218 -10.87 -19.01 4.43
CA ILE A 218 -10.49 -19.12 3.01
C ILE A 218 -9.02 -18.80 2.82
N MET A 219 -8.52 -17.75 3.48
CA MET A 219 -7.13 -17.31 3.32
C MET A 219 -6.12 -18.23 4.00
N LEU A 220 -6.50 -18.87 5.10
CA LEU A 220 -5.68 -19.85 5.82
C LEU A 220 -5.69 -21.24 5.16
N ASP A 221 -6.61 -21.47 4.24
CA ASP A 221 -6.58 -22.67 3.44
C ASP A 221 -5.51 -22.53 2.35
N ASP A 222 -4.29 -22.99 2.64
CA ASP A 222 -3.11 -22.99 1.75
C ASP A 222 -3.40 -23.60 0.35
N ARG A 223 -4.56 -24.23 0.16
CA ARG A 223 -5.02 -24.85 -1.09
C ARG A 223 -5.66 -23.86 -2.08
N VAL A 224 -6.12 -22.69 -1.62
CA VAL A 224 -6.79 -21.69 -2.48
C VAL A 224 -5.80 -20.91 -3.36
N ALA A 225 -4.60 -20.62 -2.87
CA ALA A 225 -3.61 -19.89 -3.67
C ALA A 225 -2.99 -20.73 -4.82
N VAL A 226 -2.91 -22.06 -4.64
CA VAL A 226 -2.27 -22.96 -5.62
C VAL A 226 -3.28 -23.63 -6.57
N PHE A 227 -4.51 -23.92 -6.11
CA PHE A 227 -5.46 -24.74 -6.88
C PHE A 227 -6.81 -24.05 -7.19
N ALA A 228 -7.02 -22.77 -6.87
CA ALA A 228 -8.29 -22.10 -7.20
C ALA A 228 -8.54 -22.01 -8.72
N ALA A 229 -7.50 -21.76 -9.53
CA ALA A 229 -7.61 -21.78 -10.98
C ALA A 229 -7.94 -23.20 -11.50
N ASP A 230 -7.36 -24.21 -10.89
CA ASP A 230 -7.59 -25.62 -11.24
C ASP A 230 -9.02 -26.05 -10.89
N ALA A 231 -9.52 -25.64 -9.73
CA ALA A 231 -10.89 -25.90 -9.30
C ALA A 231 -11.93 -25.27 -10.24
N VAL A 232 -11.69 -24.04 -10.71
CA VAL A 232 -12.56 -23.37 -11.70
C VAL A 232 -12.54 -24.13 -13.04
N THR A 233 -11.39 -24.65 -13.45
CA THR A 233 -11.26 -25.45 -14.68
C THR A 233 -11.96 -26.79 -14.57
N VAL A 234 -11.82 -27.50 -13.44
CA VAL A 234 -12.57 -28.73 -13.15
C VAL A 234 -14.08 -28.47 -13.14
N LEU A 235 -14.53 -27.38 -12.52
CA LEU A 235 -15.94 -26.98 -12.54
C LEU A 235 -16.44 -26.69 -13.94
N ALA A 236 -15.65 -26.01 -14.78
CA ALA A 236 -15.99 -25.78 -16.18
C ALA A 236 -16.12 -27.10 -16.95
N ALA A 237 -15.21 -28.06 -16.73
CA ALA A 237 -15.28 -29.39 -17.34
C ALA A 237 -16.52 -30.17 -16.89
N LEU A 238 -16.85 -30.16 -15.60
CA LEU A 238 -18.04 -30.81 -15.05
C LEU A 238 -19.34 -30.19 -15.58
N LEU A 239 -19.41 -28.85 -15.63
CA LEU A 239 -20.54 -28.12 -16.19
C LEU A 239 -20.70 -28.40 -17.69
N HIS A 240 -19.59 -28.41 -18.44
CA HIS A 240 -19.60 -28.72 -19.87
C HIS A 240 -20.06 -30.17 -20.14
N ALA A 241 -19.59 -31.12 -19.34
CA ALA A 241 -19.97 -32.52 -19.47
C ALA A 241 -21.45 -32.77 -19.16
N GLY A 242 -22.06 -31.96 -18.27
CA GLY A 242 -23.48 -32.05 -17.91
C GLY A 242 -23.88 -33.38 -17.26
N ARG A 243 -22.91 -34.20 -16.83
CA ARG A 243 -23.10 -35.54 -16.25
C ARG A 243 -22.00 -35.84 -15.22
N PRO A 244 -22.22 -36.80 -14.31
CA PRO A 244 -21.18 -37.20 -13.38
C PRO A 244 -19.94 -37.76 -14.10
N LEU A 245 -18.74 -37.38 -13.64
CA LEU A 245 -17.46 -37.86 -14.14
C LEU A 245 -16.61 -38.46 -13.02
N ALA A 246 -15.98 -39.61 -13.28
CA ALA A 246 -14.98 -40.18 -12.37
C ALA A 246 -13.66 -39.40 -12.41
N LEU A 247 -12.85 -39.53 -11.35
CA LEU A 247 -11.54 -38.86 -11.26
C LEU A 247 -10.65 -39.16 -12.48
N GLU A 248 -10.59 -40.42 -12.90
CA GLU A 248 -9.79 -40.85 -14.05
C GLU A 248 -10.26 -40.23 -15.37
N SER A 249 -11.57 -40.04 -15.52
CA SER A 249 -12.13 -39.38 -16.71
C SER A 249 -11.80 -37.89 -16.74
N LEU A 250 -11.83 -37.22 -15.58
CA LEU A 250 -11.41 -35.82 -15.47
C LEU A 250 -9.90 -35.67 -15.72
N SER A 251 -9.09 -36.54 -15.12
CA SER A 251 -7.65 -36.64 -15.34
C SER A 251 -7.31 -36.78 -16.82
N ALA A 252 -7.91 -37.76 -17.51
CA ALA A 252 -7.70 -37.98 -18.93
C ALA A 252 -8.18 -36.82 -19.81
N ALA A 253 -9.33 -36.22 -19.48
CA ALA A 253 -9.90 -35.11 -20.26
C ALA A 253 -9.10 -33.80 -20.10
N LEU A 254 -8.58 -33.53 -18.90
CA LEU A 254 -7.79 -32.33 -18.59
C LEU A 254 -6.31 -32.49 -18.91
N GLY A 255 -5.83 -33.73 -19.08
CA GLY A 255 -4.41 -34.03 -19.24
C GLY A 255 -3.60 -33.76 -17.97
N TRP A 256 -4.22 -33.88 -16.79
CA TRP A 256 -3.62 -33.56 -15.49
C TRP A 256 -3.35 -34.82 -14.69
N PRO A 257 -2.33 -34.84 -13.82
CA PRO A 257 -2.15 -35.93 -12.87
C PRO A 257 -3.38 -36.11 -11.94
N PRO A 258 -3.76 -37.36 -11.59
CA PRO A 258 -4.92 -37.62 -10.74
C PRO A 258 -4.90 -36.88 -9.39
N GLU A 259 -3.71 -36.69 -8.80
CA GLU A 259 -3.53 -35.96 -7.55
C GLU A 259 -3.87 -34.47 -7.68
N GLN A 260 -3.57 -33.85 -8.83
CA GLN A 260 -3.91 -32.45 -9.11
C GLN A 260 -5.42 -32.28 -9.27
N VAL A 261 -6.05 -33.18 -10.04
CA VAL A 261 -7.52 -33.19 -10.20
C VAL A 261 -8.21 -33.45 -8.86
N ALA A 262 -7.70 -34.38 -8.05
CA ALA A 262 -8.26 -34.68 -6.73
C ALA A 262 -8.13 -33.49 -5.77
N ALA A 263 -7.03 -32.74 -5.83
CA ALA A 263 -6.86 -31.51 -5.07
C ALA A 263 -7.86 -30.44 -5.53
N ALA A 264 -7.99 -30.21 -6.83
CA ALA A 264 -8.92 -29.24 -7.42
C ALA A 264 -10.40 -29.55 -7.12
N VAL A 265 -10.81 -30.81 -7.26
CA VAL A 265 -12.16 -31.27 -6.90
C VAL A 265 -12.43 -31.06 -5.41
N ARG A 266 -11.47 -31.41 -4.56
CA ARG A 266 -11.59 -31.21 -3.11
C ARG A 266 -11.78 -29.75 -2.74
N VAL A 267 -11.03 -28.85 -3.39
CA VAL A 267 -11.23 -27.40 -3.24
C VAL A 267 -12.63 -26.98 -3.67
N ALA A 268 -13.15 -27.51 -4.78
CA ALA A 268 -14.49 -27.20 -5.27
C ALA A 268 -15.62 -27.72 -4.35
N VAL A 269 -15.41 -28.85 -3.68
CA VAL A 269 -16.35 -29.44 -2.70
C VAL A 269 -16.30 -28.70 -1.36
N GLU A 270 -15.10 -28.45 -0.83
CA GLU A 270 -14.89 -27.84 0.49
C GLU A 270 -15.15 -26.31 0.47
N HIS A 271 -14.97 -25.66 -0.68
CA HIS A 271 -15.09 -24.20 -0.82
C HIS A 271 -15.99 -23.76 -2.00
N PRO A 272 -17.29 -24.08 -1.97
CA PRO A 272 -18.21 -23.81 -3.09
C PRO A 272 -18.44 -22.32 -3.41
N HIS A 273 -17.98 -21.42 -2.54
CA HIS A 273 -18.08 -19.98 -2.68
C HIS A 273 -16.90 -19.35 -3.45
N VAL A 274 -15.82 -20.10 -3.69
CA VAL A 274 -14.62 -19.62 -4.41
C VAL A 274 -14.85 -19.51 -5.92
N ALA A 275 -15.78 -20.27 -6.50
CA ALA A 275 -15.89 -20.43 -7.96
C ALA A 275 -17.20 -19.91 -8.61
N GLY A 276 -18.18 -19.41 -7.84
CA GLY A 276 -19.44 -18.88 -8.39
C GLY A 276 -20.70 -19.64 -7.94
N PRO A 277 -21.82 -19.60 -8.68
CA PRO A 277 -23.12 -20.09 -8.21
C PRO A 277 -23.28 -21.63 -8.25
N VAL A 278 -22.17 -22.38 -8.21
CA VAL A 278 -22.12 -23.83 -8.47
C VAL A 278 -21.21 -24.51 -7.43
N THR A 279 -21.59 -25.69 -6.97
CA THR A 279 -20.82 -26.59 -6.10
C THR A 279 -20.62 -27.95 -6.78
N VAL A 280 -19.75 -28.79 -6.23
CA VAL A 280 -19.57 -30.18 -6.66
C VAL A 280 -20.18 -31.13 -5.63
N VAL A 281 -20.98 -32.08 -6.11
CA VAL A 281 -21.44 -33.23 -5.30
C VAL A 281 -20.68 -34.48 -5.70
N VAL A 282 -20.42 -35.34 -4.71
CA VAL A 282 -19.74 -36.62 -4.88
C VAL A 282 -20.74 -37.74 -4.63
N GLU A 283 -21.03 -38.55 -5.65
CA GLU A 283 -21.94 -39.69 -5.58
C GLU A 283 -21.26 -40.88 -6.29
N ASP A 284 -21.17 -42.02 -5.60
CA ASP A 284 -20.61 -43.28 -6.13
C ASP A 284 -19.24 -43.14 -6.82
N GLY A 285 -18.35 -42.30 -6.27
CA GLY A 285 -17.02 -42.07 -6.83
C GLY A 285 -16.98 -41.18 -8.08
N THR A 286 -18.08 -40.51 -8.40
CA THR A 286 -18.19 -39.55 -9.50
C THR A 286 -18.52 -38.16 -8.98
N TYR A 287 -18.10 -37.15 -9.75
CA TYR A 287 -18.25 -35.74 -9.44
C TYR A 287 -19.24 -35.11 -10.40
N ARG A 288 -20.17 -34.32 -9.87
CA ARG A 288 -21.14 -33.55 -10.67
C ARG A 288 -21.22 -32.11 -10.17
N ALA A 289 -21.20 -31.16 -11.09
CA ALA A 289 -21.47 -29.76 -10.78
C ALA A 289 -22.99 -29.54 -10.62
N VAL A 290 -23.40 -28.90 -9.52
CA VAL A 290 -24.81 -28.55 -9.21
C VAL A 290 -24.92 -27.10 -8.72
N ALA A 291 -26.09 -26.49 -8.85
CA ALA A 291 -26.30 -25.12 -8.41
C ALA A 291 -26.16 -24.98 -6.88
N LEU A 292 -25.51 -23.91 -6.42
CA LEU A 292 -25.40 -23.56 -5.01
C LEU A 292 -26.68 -22.81 -4.58
N THR A 293 -27.73 -23.57 -4.25
CA THR A 293 -29.07 -23.07 -3.94
C THR A 293 -29.13 -22.21 -2.67
N GLU A 294 -28.15 -22.32 -1.77
CA GLU A 294 -28.01 -21.48 -0.57
C GLU A 294 -27.89 -19.98 -0.88
N ARG A 295 -27.57 -19.62 -2.14
CA ARG A 295 -27.54 -18.23 -2.62
C ARG A 295 -28.93 -17.68 -3.00
N LEU A 296 -29.93 -18.55 -3.10
CA LEU A 296 -31.30 -18.18 -3.46
C LEU A 296 -32.16 -18.23 -2.20
N THR A 297 -32.98 -17.19 -2.01
CA THR A 297 -34.02 -17.22 -0.97
C THR A 297 -35.05 -18.29 -1.29
N ALA A 298 -35.78 -18.76 -0.27
CA ALA A 298 -36.86 -19.72 -0.47
C ALA A 298 -37.91 -19.25 -1.49
N ALA A 299 -38.21 -17.94 -1.51
CA ALA A 299 -39.13 -17.34 -2.49
C ALA A 299 -38.56 -17.36 -3.92
N GLN A 300 -37.25 -17.14 -4.09
CA GLN A 300 -36.60 -17.20 -5.40
C GLN A 300 -36.52 -18.64 -5.93
N LEU A 301 -36.23 -19.62 -5.06
CA LEU A 301 -36.25 -21.03 -5.43
C LEU A 301 -37.64 -21.44 -5.93
N ALA A 302 -38.69 -21.14 -5.17
CA ALA A 302 -40.07 -21.48 -5.54
C ALA A 302 -40.55 -20.80 -6.84
N ALA A 303 -40.00 -19.64 -7.20
CA ALA A 303 -40.35 -18.94 -8.43
C ALA A 303 -39.65 -19.51 -9.67
N LEU A 304 -38.56 -20.27 -9.48
CA LEU A 304 -37.75 -20.83 -10.56
C LEU A 304 -38.11 -22.29 -10.92
N GLY A 305 -38.98 -22.92 -10.13
CA GLY A 305 -39.47 -24.29 -10.32
C GLY A 305 -39.12 -25.19 -9.15
#